data_AF-A0A7S1DMC1-F1
#
_entry.id   AF-A0A7S1DMC1-F1
#
_cell.length_a   1.000
_cell.length_b   1.000
_cell.length_c   1.000
_cell.angle_alpha   90.00
_cell.angle_beta   90.00
_cell.angle_gamma   90.00
#
_symmetry.space_group_name_H-M   'P 1'
#
loop_
_entity.id
_entity.type
_entity.pdbx_description
1 polymer ?
#
loop_
_entity_poly.entity_id
_entity_poly.type
_entity_poly.pdbx_seq_one_letter_code
_entity_poly.pdbx_strand_id
1 'polypeptide(L)'
;QTVRLCRGGRQFELEWTVGPVPVWDGVGKEVISRFTTNVSNAGRMLTDSNGRDTLERVRCVGERDKTCRPSVREYNTTEPVAGNYWPVNTHVVIRDEAAALSVLVDRAQGAATLKDGDLELLVHRRLLMDDDRGVGEPLNETQSVTPYDWKDPKNVSHREPIRIGKGLVVRGSHVLTLTPPGGAARAYRRVQDEVYYAPVVGFAAGETWPSDDFAGLAAPLPPNVAILPVVGF
;
A
#
# COMPACT_ATOMS: atom_id res chain seq x y z
N GLN A 1 12.28 8.72 8.03
CA GLN A 1 11.02 9.21 7.43
C GLN A 1 11.19 10.68 7.11
N THR A 2 10.65 11.12 5.98
CA THR A 2 10.64 12.52 5.54
C THR A 2 9.19 12.91 5.26
N VAL A 3 8.74 14.04 5.79
CA VAL A 3 7.39 14.58 5.53
C VAL A 3 7.52 15.86 4.73
N ARG A 4 6.82 15.94 3.60
CA ARG A 4 6.86 17.06 2.66
C ARG A 4 5.47 17.67 2.50
N LEU A 5 5.43 18.99 2.46
CA LEU A 5 4.28 19.77 1.98
C LEU A 5 4.78 20.64 0.83
N CYS A 6 4.46 20.22 -0.40
CA CYS A 6 4.92 20.92 -1.60
C CYS A 6 4.20 22.27 -1.75
N ARG A 7 4.89 23.25 -2.35
CA ARG A 7 4.33 24.59 -2.59
C ARG A 7 3.04 24.48 -3.42
N GLY A 8 1.94 25.01 -2.91
CA GLY A 8 0.63 24.95 -3.57
C GLY A 8 -0.08 23.58 -3.46
N GLY A 9 0.57 22.58 -2.84
CA GLY A 9 -0.02 21.28 -2.58
C GLY A 9 -1.08 21.33 -1.47
N ARG A 10 -2.09 20.48 -1.59
CA ARG A 10 -3.14 20.28 -0.57
C ARG A 10 -3.02 18.91 0.12
N GLN A 11 -1.96 18.19 -0.19
CA GLN A 11 -1.64 16.86 0.27
C GLN A 11 -0.28 16.85 0.96
N PHE A 12 -0.10 15.93 1.91
CA PHE A 12 1.19 15.68 2.55
C PHE A 12 1.79 14.42 1.94
N GLU A 13 3.07 14.47 1.62
CA GLU A 13 3.82 13.30 1.18
C GLU A 13 4.69 12.81 2.33
N LEU A 14 4.54 11.54 2.69
CA LEU A 14 5.32 10.86 3.71
C LEU A 14 6.19 9.80 3.03
N GLU A 15 7.47 10.10 2.91
CA GLU A 15 8.47 9.14 2.42
C GLU A 15 9.01 8.33 3.60
N TRP A 16 8.87 7.02 3.52
CA TRP A 16 9.39 6.07 4.50
C TRP A 16 10.55 5.28 3.91
N THR A 17 11.52 4.92 4.76
CA THR A 17 12.63 4.02 4.43
C THR A 17 12.73 3.04 5.59
N VAL A 18 12.46 1.77 5.32
CA VAL A 18 12.37 0.72 6.32
C VAL A 18 13.36 -0.37 5.99
N GLY A 19 14.29 -0.61 6.90
CA GLY A 19 15.23 -1.72 6.85
C GLY A 19 16.69 -1.28 7.10
N PRO A 20 17.61 -2.25 7.27
CA PRO A 20 17.34 -3.70 7.33
C PRO A 20 16.52 -4.06 8.57
N VAL A 21 15.44 -4.82 8.39
CA VAL A 21 14.60 -5.24 9.53
C VAL A 21 15.42 -6.22 10.39
N PRO A 22 15.67 -5.91 11.68
CA PRO A 22 16.53 -6.73 12.52
C PRO A 22 15.84 -8.04 12.89
N VAL A 23 16.56 -9.15 12.80
CA VAL A 23 16.08 -10.50 13.14
C VAL A 23 17.11 -11.31 13.94
N TRP A 24 18.13 -10.63 14.47
CA TRP A 24 19.20 -11.25 15.28
C TRP A 24 18.68 -11.78 16.62
N ASP A 25 17.48 -11.38 17.02
CA ASP A 25 16.73 -11.86 18.18
C ASP A 25 15.93 -13.13 17.89
N GLY A 26 15.98 -13.67 16.67
CA GLY A 26 15.18 -14.83 16.27
C GLY A 26 13.69 -14.55 16.13
N VAL A 27 13.29 -13.27 16.05
CA VAL A 27 11.89 -12.86 15.95
C VAL A 27 11.63 -12.20 14.60
N GLY A 28 10.72 -12.80 13.81
CA GLY A 28 10.19 -12.19 12.59
C GLY A 28 9.38 -10.92 12.90
N LYS A 29 9.43 -9.93 11.99
CA LYS A 29 8.82 -8.61 12.21
C LYS A 29 8.06 -8.14 10.99
N GLU A 30 6.88 -7.60 11.23
CA GLU A 30 6.05 -6.90 10.25
C GLU A 30 5.93 -5.45 10.68
N VAL A 31 6.40 -4.55 9.85
CA VAL A 31 6.50 -3.11 10.15
C VAL A 31 5.29 -2.41 9.52
N ILE A 32 4.63 -1.57 10.31
CA ILE A 32 3.47 -0.80 9.90
C ILE A 32 3.73 0.71 10.01
N SER A 33 3.01 1.48 9.19
CA SER A 33 2.79 2.91 9.37
C SER A 33 1.36 3.10 9.86
N ARG A 34 1.16 3.70 11.05
CA ARG A 34 -0.15 3.93 11.65
C ARG A 34 -0.43 5.42 11.80
N PHE A 35 -1.59 5.84 11.31
CA PHE A 35 -2.13 7.18 11.46
C PHE A 35 -3.26 7.13 12.48
N THR A 36 -3.08 7.85 13.58
CA THR A 36 -4.08 7.96 14.67
C THR A 36 -4.71 9.33 14.63
N THR A 37 -6.03 9.37 14.59
CA THR A 37 -6.83 10.59 14.50
C THR A 37 -7.98 10.57 15.51
N ASN A 38 -8.70 11.67 15.61
CA ASN A 38 -9.98 11.75 16.33
C ASN A 38 -11.20 11.44 15.45
N VAL A 39 -11.00 10.93 14.22
CA VAL A 39 -12.09 10.58 13.31
C VAL A 39 -12.88 9.40 13.89
N SER A 40 -14.17 9.59 14.11
CA SER A 40 -15.06 8.55 14.65
C SER A 40 -15.63 7.67 13.54
N ASN A 41 -14.81 6.77 13.00
CA ASN A 41 -15.17 5.95 11.83
C ASN A 41 -16.02 4.70 12.13
N ALA A 42 -16.41 4.44 13.39
CA ALA A 42 -17.27 3.32 13.78
C ALA A 42 -16.77 1.95 13.29
N GLY A 43 -15.46 1.73 13.35
CA GLY A 43 -14.80 0.52 12.84
C GLY A 43 -14.84 0.36 11.31
N ARG A 44 -15.19 1.40 10.54
CA ARG A 44 -15.31 1.35 9.07
C ARG A 44 -14.11 1.98 8.39
N MET A 45 -13.66 1.35 7.31
CA MET A 45 -12.74 1.98 6.35
C MET A 45 -13.19 1.68 4.92
N LEU A 46 -12.72 2.48 3.98
CA LEU A 46 -12.94 2.30 2.56
C LEU A 46 -11.61 1.91 1.93
N THR A 47 -11.59 0.85 1.12
CA THR A 47 -10.39 0.40 0.38
C THR A 47 -10.72 0.25 -1.09
N ASP A 48 -9.77 0.54 -1.98
CA ASP A 48 -9.96 0.26 -3.40
C ASP A 48 -10.04 -1.25 -3.72
N SER A 49 -10.61 -1.55 -4.88
CA SER A 49 -10.57 -2.85 -5.54
C SER A 49 -9.77 -2.68 -6.84
N ASN A 50 -8.51 -3.12 -6.84
CA ASN A 50 -7.59 -3.01 -7.98
C ASN A 50 -7.53 -1.59 -8.58
N GLY A 51 -7.52 -0.58 -7.72
CA GLY A 51 -7.47 0.84 -8.07
C GLY A 51 -8.75 1.44 -8.67
N ARG A 52 -9.84 0.66 -8.70
CA ARG A 52 -11.13 1.05 -9.28
C ARG A 52 -12.12 1.34 -8.16
N ASP A 53 -13.16 0.52 -8.03
CA ASP A 53 -14.25 0.69 -7.08
C ASP A 53 -13.74 0.78 -5.64
N THR A 54 -14.38 1.64 -4.85
CA THR A 54 -14.06 1.81 -3.44
C THR A 54 -15.07 1.03 -2.61
N LEU A 55 -14.61 0.04 -1.84
CA LEU A 55 -15.44 -0.86 -1.06
C LEU A 55 -15.36 -0.54 0.42
N GLU A 56 -16.51 -0.56 1.09
CA GLU A 56 -16.57 -0.42 2.55
C GLU A 56 -16.19 -1.72 3.25
N ARG A 57 -15.33 -1.59 4.26
CA ARG A 57 -14.85 -2.66 5.13
C ARG A 57 -15.24 -2.32 6.56
N VAL A 58 -15.75 -3.31 7.28
CA VAL A 58 -16.14 -3.20 8.69
C VAL A 58 -15.22 -4.11 9.50
N ARG A 59 -14.63 -3.57 10.58
CA ARG A 59 -13.79 -4.32 11.52
C ARG A 59 -14.62 -5.40 12.19
N CYS A 60 -14.19 -6.66 12.08
CA CYS A 60 -14.74 -7.77 12.83
C CYS A 60 -14.27 -7.75 14.28
N VAL A 61 -15.20 -7.93 15.21
CA VAL A 61 -14.91 -7.97 16.64
C VAL A 61 -15.64 -9.13 17.33
N GLY A 62 -14.92 -9.82 18.22
CA GLY A 62 -15.48 -10.86 19.08
C GLY A 62 -16.06 -12.06 18.31
N GLU A 63 -16.95 -12.78 18.99
CA GLU A 63 -17.61 -13.98 18.48
C GLU A 63 -18.99 -13.65 17.91
N ARG A 64 -19.36 -14.32 16.81
CA ARG A 64 -20.68 -14.19 16.15
C ARG A 64 -21.01 -12.77 15.68
N ASP A 65 -20.01 -12.06 15.16
CA ASP A 65 -20.22 -10.76 14.49
C ASP A 65 -21.07 -10.96 13.22
N LYS A 66 -22.18 -10.23 13.14
CA LYS A 66 -23.16 -10.33 12.04
C LYS A 66 -23.02 -9.20 11.03
N THR A 67 -22.09 -8.27 11.28
CA THR A 67 -22.02 -6.98 10.60
C THR A 67 -20.77 -6.85 9.73
N CYS A 68 -19.69 -7.54 10.10
CA CYS A 68 -18.39 -7.30 9.49
C CYS A 68 -18.13 -8.08 8.17
N ARG A 69 -18.88 -9.16 7.91
CA ARG A 69 -18.71 -10.00 6.71
C ARG A 69 -20.06 -10.20 6.02
N PRO A 70 -20.34 -9.50 4.90
CA PRO A 70 -21.64 -9.56 4.22
C PRO A 70 -22.05 -10.95 3.72
N SER A 71 -21.09 -11.83 3.45
CA SER A 71 -21.32 -13.19 2.93
C SER A 71 -21.47 -14.25 4.01
N VAL A 72 -21.32 -13.90 5.29
CA VAL A 72 -21.32 -14.85 6.42
C VAL A 72 -22.37 -14.42 7.44
N ARG A 73 -23.21 -15.35 7.88
CA ARG A 73 -24.28 -15.05 8.85
C ARG A 73 -23.74 -14.62 10.21
N GLU A 74 -22.74 -15.35 10.72
CA GLU A 74 -22.08 -15.11 12.00
C GLU A 74 -20.59 -15.40 11.82
N TYR A 75 -19.75 -14.37 11.98
CA TYR A 75 -18.30 -14.50 11.88
C TYR A 75 -17.69 -14.63 13.28
N ASN A 76 -16.86 -15.65 13.48
CA ASN A 76 -16.09 -15.81 14.70
C ASN A 76 -14.69 -15.24 14.49
N THR A 77 -14.33 -14.17 15.20
CA THR A 77 -13.04 -13.50 15.03
C THR A 77 -11.97 -14.26 15.80
N THR A 78 -11.26 -15.16 15.14
CA THR A 78 -10.11 -15.88 15.72
C THR A 78 -8.83 -15.04 15.69
N GLU A 79 -8.66 -14.22 14.66
CA GLU A 79 -7.49 -13.37 14.45
C GLU A 79 -7.91 -11.89 14.35
N PRO A 80 -7.96 -11.16 15.47
CA PRO A 80 -8.53 -9.80 15.51
C PRO A 80 -7.70 -8.76 14.74
N VAL A 81 -6.42 -9.04 14.49
CA VAL A 81 -5.53 -8.21 13.67
C VAL A 81 -5.54 -8.70 12.23
N ALA A 82 -4.99 -9.89 11.97
CA ALA A 82 -4.79 -10.40 10.62
C ALA A 82 -6.12 -10.54 9.84
N GLY A 83 -7.20 -10.97 10.51
CA GLY A 83 -8.51 -11.10 9.89
C GLY A 83 -9.12 -9.77 9.43
N ASN A 84 -8.60 -8.63 9.87
CA ASN A 84 -9.09 -7.29 9.55
C ASN A 84 -8.20 -6.52 8.55
N TYR A 85 -7.12 -7.13 8.07
CA TYR A 85 -6.32 -6.57 6.99
C TYR A 85 -6.99 -6.79 5.63
N TRP A 86 -6.99 -5.74 4.79
CA TRP A 86 -7.51 -5.76 3.43
C TRP A 86 -6.45 -5.26 2.44
N PRO A 87 -6.46 -5.77 1.19
CA PRO A 87 -5.56 -5.26 0.16
C PRO A 87 -5.96 -3.84 -0.22
N VAL A 88 -4.94 -3.02 -0.45
CA VAL A 88 -5.04 -1.64 -0.95
C VAL A 88 -4.03 -1.51 -2.06
N ASN A 89 -4.48 -1.14 -3.25
CA ASN A 89 -3.58 -0.88 -4.35
C ASN A 89 -3.37 0.62 -4.54
N THR A 90 -4.38 1.45 -4.34
CA THR A 90 -4.29 2.90 -4.61
C THR A 90 -4.63 3.77 -3.43
N HIS A 91 -5.70 3.45 -2.67
CA HIS A 91 -6.14 4.32 -1.58
C HIS A 91 -6.94 3.58 -0.50
N VAL A 92 -6.80 4.09 0.73
CA VAL A 92 -7.62 3.72 1.88
C VAL A 92 -8.13 4.99 2.58
N VAL A 93 -9.36 4.96 3.09
CA VAL A 93 -10.01 6.12 3.71
C VAL A 93 -10.71 5.74 5.01
N ILE A 94 -10.55 6.57 6.04
CA ILE A 94 -11.45 6.61 7.20
C ILE A 94 -12.13 7.97 7.24
N ARG A 95 -13.40 8.01 7.68
CA ARG A 95 -14.17 9.25 7.74
C ARG A 95 -15.25 9.21 8.83
N ASP A 96 -15.65 10.38 9.26
CA ASP A 96 -16.85 10.63 10.06
C ASP A 96 -17.69 11.74 9.39
N GLU A 97 -18.53 12.43 10.17
CA GLU A 97 -19.37 13.53 9.67
C GLU A 97 -18.59 14.82 9.39
N ALA A 98 -17.42 15.00 10.01
CA ALA A 98 -16.64 16.24 9.95
C ALA A 98 -15.45 16.15 9.00
N ALA A 99 -14.78 15.00 8.93
CA ALA A 99 -13.53 14.83 8.19
C ALA A 99 -13.39 13.45 7.56
N ALA A 100 -12.61 13.41 6.49
CA ALA A 100 -12.14 12.21 5.82
C ALA A 100 -10.63 12.27 5.64
N LEU A 101 -9.92 11.29 6.21
CA LEU A 101 -8.51 11.04 5.99
C LEU A 101 -8.39 9.98 4.89
N SER A 102 -7.76 10.33 3.77
CA SER A 102 -7.39 9.37 2.73
C SER A 102 -5.88 9.23 2.67
N VAL A 103 -5.40 7.99 2.62
CA VAL A 103 -3.99 7.65 2.42
C VAL A 103 -3.87 6.92 1.09
N LEU A 104 -3.07 7.47 0.19
CA LEU A 104 -2.71 6.87 -1.08
C LEU A 104 -1.36 6.19 -0.97
N VAL A 105 -1.23 5.07 -1.67
CA VAL A 105 -0.05 4.19 -1.63
C VAL A 105 0.67 4.21 -2.98
N ASP A 106 1.99 4.08 -2.95
CA ASP A 106 2.83 3.99 -4.16
C ASP A 106 2.93 2.57 -4.73
N ARG A 107 2.42 1.58 -3.99
CA ARG A 107 2.42 0.15 -4.30
C ARG A 107 1.33 -0.59 -3.52
N ALA A 108 1.05 -1.83 -3.91
CA ALA A 108 0.12 -2.67 -3.18
C ALA A 108 0.58 -2.93 -1.74
N GLN A 109 -0.33 -2.73 -0.78
CA GLN A 109 -0.08 -2.91 0.65
C GLN A 109 -1.31 -3.55 1.34
N GLY A 110 -1.11 -4.04 2.55
CA GLY A 110 -2.22 -4.40 3.45
C GLY A 110 -2.57 -3.22 4.34
N ALA A 111 -3.86 -2.93 4.53
CA ALA A 111 -4.33 -1.90 5.44
C ALA A 111 -5.41 -2.40 6.39
N ALA A 112 -5.53 -1.77 7.56
CA ALA A 112 -6.54 -2.08 8.56
C ALA A 112 -6.96 -0.83 9.37
N THR A 113 -8.14 -0.91 10.00
CA THR A 113 -8.58 0.00 11.07
C THR A 113 -8.87 -0.84 12.32
N LEU A 114 -7.86 -1.02 13.18
CA LEU A 114 -7.97 -1.87 14.38
C LEU A 114 -8.63 -1.18 15.57
N LYS A 115 -8.62 0.15 15.57
CA LYS A 115 -9.31 1.01 16.53
C LYS A 115 -9.94 2.18 15.77
N ASP A 116 -11.02 2.73 16.32
CA ASP A 116 -11.60 3.94 15.75
C ASP A 116 -10.59 5.09 15.76
N GLY A 117 -10.55 5.84 14.66
CA GLY A 117 -9.56 6.88 14.40
C GLY A 117 -8.22 6.36 13.88
N ASP A 118 -7.96 5.05 13.94
CA ASP A 118 -6.72 4.44 13.45
C ASP A 118 -6.88 3.91 12.02
N LEU A 119 -5.88 4.22 11.19
CA LEU A 119 -5.65 3.65 9.88
C LEU A 119 -4.19 3.22 9.81
N GLU A 120 -3.92 1.95 9.50
CA GLU A 120 -2.57 1.43 9.40
C GLU A 120 -2.31 0.70 8.08
N LEU A 121 -1.05 0.74 7.64
CA LEU A 121 -0.54 0.13 6.41
C LEU A 121 0.71 -0.68 6.72
N LEU A 122 0.76 -1.93 6.26
CA LEU A 122 1.95 -2.79 6.34
C LEU A 122 2.96 -2.35 5.28
N VAL A 123 4.13 -1.86 5.73
CA VAL A 123 5.15 -1.25 4.85
C VAL A 123 6.28 -2.20 4.49
N HIS A 124 6.64 -3.12 5.39
CA HIS A 124 7.67 -4.14 5.14
C HIS A 124 7.50 -5.33 6.10
N ARG A 125 7.91 -6.52 5.70
CA ARG A 125 7.90 -7.70 6.57
C ARG A 125 9.11 -8.60 6.32
N ARG A 126 9.62 -9.19 7.40
CA ARG A 126 10.72 -10.14 7.38
C ARG A 126 10.44 -11.25 8.38
N LEU A 127 10.15 -12.45 7.88
CA LEU A 127 9.74 -13.63 8.64
C LEU A 127 10.87 -14.66 8.65
N LEU A 128 10.90 -15.51 9.68
CA LEU A 128 11.96 -16.50 9.89
C LEU A 128 11.46 -17.96 9.78
N MET A 129 10.19 -18.14 9.46
CA MET A 129 9.57 -19.44 9.22
C MET A 129 8.72 -19.39 7.95
N ASP A 130 8.68 -20.51 7.23
CA ASP A 130 7.74 -20.75 6.14
C ASP A 130 6.32 -20.89 6.71
N ASP A 131 5.31 -20.63 5.88
CA ASP A 131 3.90 -20.69 6.27
C ASP A 131 3.20 -22.00 5.86
N ASP A 132 3.97 -22.98 5.38
CA ASP A 132 3.53 -24.29 4.91
C ASP A 132 2.48 -24.21 3.77
N ARG A 133 2.56 -23.17 2.92
CA ARG A 133 1.67 -22.98 1.76
C ARG A 133 2.30 -23.32 0.41
N GLY A 134 3.50 -23.91 0.42
CA GLY A 134 4.12 -24.54 -0.75
C GLY A 134 5.32 -23.80 -1.35
N VAL A 135 5.71 -22.64 -0.81
CA VAL A 135 6.97 -21.97 -1.20
C VAL A 135 8.15 -22.71 -0.60
N GLY A 136 8.04 -23.16 0.66
CA GLY A 136 9.10 -23.91 1.34
C GLY A 136 10.25 -23.03 1.81
N GLU A 137 10.00 -21.73 1.98
CA GLU A 137 10.99 -20.75 2.43
C GLU A 137 10.36 -19.64 3.27
N PRO A 138 11.06 -19.18 4.32
CA PRO A 138 10.63 -17.99 5.03
C PRO A 138 10.75 -16.75 4.14
N LEU A 139 9.88 -15.77 4.36
CA LEU A 139 10.02 -14.46 3.72
C LEU A 139 11.14 -13.64 4.38
N ASN A 140 12.39 -13.99 4.08
CA ASN A 140 13.59 -13.44 4.69
C ASN A 140 14.52 -12.79 3.64
N GLU A 141 14.04 -11.76 2.94
CA GLU A 141 14.81 -11.16 1.85
C GLU A 141 16.11 -10.47 2.33
N THR A 142 17.23 -10.80 1.67
CA THR A 142 18.57 -10.25 1.90
C THR A 142 19.17 -9.72 0.59
N GLN A 143 20.35 -9.09 0.67
CA GLN A 143 21.04 -8.51 -0.50
C GLN A 143 21.18 -9.50 -1.66
N SER A 144 21.49 -10.76 -1.37
CA SER A 144 21.48 -11.85 -2.33
C SER A 144 21.24 -13.18 -1.65
N VAL A 145 21.08 -14.23 -2.45
CA VAL A 145 21.00 -15.62 -2.02
C VAL A 145 21.89 -16.49 -2.92
N THR A 146 22.32 -17.66 -2.45
CA THR A 146 22.96 -18.65 -3.34
C THR A 146 21.98 -19.14 -4.40
N PRO A 147 22.44 -19.59 -5.58
CA PRO A 147 21.56 -20.21 -6.56
C PRO A 147 20.80 -21.41 -5.99
N TYR A 148 19.59 -21.63 -6.50
CA TYR A 148 18.84 -22.86 -6.26
C TYR A 148 19.57 -24.03 -6.93
N ASP A 149 20.09 -24.96 -6.13
CA ASP A 149 20.65 -26.21 -6.65
C ASP A 149 19.60 -27.32 -6.61
N TRP A 150 18.86 -27.43 -7.71
CA TRP A 150 17.86 -28.47 -7.93
C TRP A 150 18.46 -29.83 -8.36
N LYS A 151 19.78 -29.89 -8.62
CA LYS A 151 20.47 -31.09 -9.11
C LYS A 151 21.32 -31.78 -8.06
N ASP A 152 21.56 -31.17 -6.89
CA ASP A 152 22.30 -31.81 -5.80
C ASP A 152 21.57 -33.08 -5.32
N PRO A 153 22.12 -34.29 -5.54
CA PRO A 153 21.49 -35.54 -5.15
C PRO A 153 21.45 -35.75 -3.62
N LYS A 154 22.12 -34.90 -2.83
CA LYS A 154 21.99 -34.86 -1.36
C LYS A 154 20.86 -33.93 -0.90
N ASN A 155 20.22 -33.22 -1.83
CA ASN A 155 19.20 -32.23 -1.57
C ASN A 155 17.79 -32.84 -1.64
N VAL A 156 17.50 -33.75 -0.70
CA VAL A 156 16.20 -34.45 -0.57
C VAL A 156 15.02 -33.54 -0.17
N SER A 157 15.26 -32.25 0.06
CA SER A 157 14.27 -31.31 0.60
C SER A 157 14.28 -29.91 -0.03
N HIS A 158 14.91 -29.70 -1.20
CA HIS A 158 15.06 -28.37 -1.81
C HIS A 158 15.51 -27.32 -0.79
N ARG A 159 16.64 -27.56 -0.11
CA ARG A 159 17.17 -26.70 0.97
C ARG A 159 17.13 -25.22 0.55
N GLU A 160 16.53 -24.40 1.43
CA GLU A 160 16.49 -22.94 1.32
C GLU A 160 17.87 -22.40 0.90
N PRO A 161 17.94 -21.49 -0.09
CA PRO A 161 19.20 -20.93 -0.50
C PRO A 161 19.83 -20.13 0.65
N ILE A 162 21.16 -20.17 0.75
CA ILE A 162 21.87 -19.45 1.80
C ILE A 162 21.71 -17.95 1.57
N ARG A 163 21.15 -17.27 2.58
CA ARG A 163 20.97 -15.82 2.61
C ARG A 163 22.32 -15.12 2.78
N ILE A 164 22.63 -14.16 1.91
CA ILE A 164 23.90 -13.41 1.92
C ILE A 164 23.61 -11.93 2.18
N GLY A 165 24.35 -11.36 3.13
CA GLY A 165 24.33 -9.93 3.42
C GLY A 165 23.21 -9.47 4.35
N LYS A 166 22.97 -8.16 4.38
CA LYS A 166 21.93 -7.54 5.24
C LYS A 166 20.53 -7.78 4.67
N GLY A 167 19.52 -7.66 5.53
CA GLY A 167 18.12 -7.65 5.09
C GLY A 167 17.82 -6.47 4.16
N LEU A 168 16.84 -6.62 3.27
CA LEU A 168 16.48 -5.56 2.33
C LEU A 168 16.00 -4.29 3.03
N VAL A 169 16.32 -3.16 2.40
CA VAL A 169 15.84 -1.82 2.78
C VAL A 169 14.91 -1.35 1.67
N VAL A 170 13.67 -1.04 2.03
CA VAL A 170 12.66 -0.56 1.08
C VAL A 170 12.37 0.91 1.35
N ARG A 171 12.24 1.69 0.28
CA ARG A 171 11.75 3.07 0.32
C ARG A 171 10.47 3.18 -0.48
N GLY A 172 9.51 3.92 0.06
CA GLY A 172 8.26 4.23 -0.61
C GLY A 172 7.61 5.47 -0.02
N SER A 173 6.43 5.82 -0.54
CA SER A 173 5.68 7.00 -0.13
C SER A 173 4.21 6.72 0.17
N HIS A 174 3.68 7.43 1.16
CA HIS A 174 2.26 7.59 1.39
C HIS A 174 1.86 9.03 1.13
N VAL A 175 0.81 9.26 0.34
CA VAL A 175 0.28 10.62 0.10
C VAL A 175 -1.04 10.77 0.83
N LEU A 176 -1.12 11.77 1.71
CA LEU A 176 -2.26 11.97 2.59
C LEU A 176 -3.09 13.16 2.14
N THR A 177 -4.41 13.00 2.17
CA THR A 177 -5.36 14.10 2.04
C THR A 177 -6.31 14.13 3.22
N LEU A 178 -6.62 15.32 3.71
CA LEU A 178 -7.63 15.56 4.75
C LEU A 178 -8.67 16.53 4.19
N THR A 179 -9.91 16.07 4.11
CA THR A 179 -10.98 16.83 3.44
C THR A 179 -12.31 16.70 4.18
N PRO A 180 -13.28 17.60 3.95
CA PRO A 180 -14.66 17.34 4.33
C PRO A 180 -15.18 16.05 3.67
N PRO A 181 -16.04 15.25 4.32
CA PRO A 181 -16.43 13.93 3.84
C PRO A 181 -17.03 13.91 2.43
N GLY A 182 -17.78 14.95 2.05
CA GLY A 182 -18.36 15.07 0.71
C GLY A 182 -17.35 15.35 -0.41
N GLY A 183 -16.15 15.83 -0.08
CA GLY A 183 -15.08 16.17 -1.04
C GLY A 183 -14.01 15.09 -1.22
N ALA A 184 -13.98 14.08 -0.34
CA ALA A 184 -12.90 13.10 -0.26
C ALA A 184 -12.65 12.37 -1.59
N ALA A 185 -13.72 11.89 -2.24
CA ALA A 185 -13.62 11.14 -3.49
C ALA A 185 -12.95 11.94 -4.61
N ARG A 186 -13.32 13.22 -4.75
CA ARG A 186 -12.71 14.09 -5.75
C ARG A 186 -11.24 14.34 -5.44
N ALA A 187 -10.89 14.47 -4.16
CA ALA A 187 -9.52 14.73 -3.73
C ALA A 187 -8.62 13.51 -3.96
N TYR A 188 -8.97 12.33 -3.42
CA TYR A 188 -8.11 11.15 -3.57
C TYR A 188 -8.06 10.64 -5.01
N ARG A 189 -9.11 10.80 -5.84
CA ARG A 189 -9.04 10.39 -7.26
C ARG A 189 -8.03 11.23 -8.04
N ARG A 190 -8.02 12.54 -7.83
CA ARG A 190 -7.03 13.42 -8.45
C ARG A 190 -5.61 13.07 -8.02
N VAL A 191 -5.39 12.87 -6.72
CA VAL A 191 -4.06 12.52 -6.21
C VAL A 191 -3.65 11.11 -6.66
N GLN A 192 -4.60 10.19 -6.83
CA GLN A 192 -4.33 8.86 -7.38
C GLN A 192 -3.75 8.97 -8.78
N ASP A 193 -4.31 9.83 -9.64
CA ASP A 193 -3.78 10.05 -10.98
C ASP A 193 -2.37 10.65 -10.95
N GLU A 194 -2.11 11.60 -10.04
CA GLU A 194 -0.77 12.20 -9.84
C GLU A 194 0.28 11.17 -9.38
N VAL A 195 -0.11 10.19 -8.55
CA VAL A 195 0.77 9.11 -8.08
C VAL A 195 1.02 8.05 -9.15
N TYR A 196 -0.03 7.64 -9.88
CA TYR A 196 0.05 6.54 -10.86
C TYR A 196 0.57 6.97 -12.23
N TYR A 197 0.23 8.19 -12.65
CA TYR A 197 0.64 8.76 -13.94
C TYR A 197 1.66 9.87 -13.71
N ALA A 198 2.66 9.58 -12.89
CA ALA A 198 3.76 10.50 -12.62
C ALA A 198 4.48 10.88 -13.93
N PRO A 199 4.91 12.15 -14.08
CA PRO A 199 5.62 12.59 -15.28
C PRO A 199 6.90 11.78 -15.52
N VAL A 200 7.13 11.41 -16.78
CA VAL A 200 8.39 10.80 -17.21
C VAL A 200 9.42 11.91 -17.40
N VAL A 201 10.54 11.83 -16.68
CA VAL A 201 11.62 12.81 -16.77
C VAL A 201 12.71 12.29 -17.71
N GLY A 202 13.03 13.06 -18.75
CA GLY A 202 14.11 12.78 -19.70
C GLY A 202 15.30 13.72 -19.48
N PHE A 203 16.51 13.21 -19.69
CA PHE A 203 17.75 13.99 -19.62
C PHE A 203 18.52 13.81 -20.94
N ALA A 204 19.08 14.89 -21.49
CA ALA A 204 20.02 14.84 -22.61
C ALA A 204 21.17 15.81 -22.39
N ALA A 205 22.31 15.51 -23.02
CA ALA A 205 23.47 16.38 -23.03
C ALA A 205 23.29 17.48 -24.09
N GLY A 206 23.53 18.74 -23.72
CA GLY A 206 23.46 19.90 -24.62
C GLY A 206 23.16 21.21 -23.88
N GLU A 207 23.43 22.36 -24.52
CA GLU A 207 23.20 23.69 -23.92
C GLU A 207 21.78 24.22 -24.14
N THR A 208 21.08 23.76 -25.19
CA THR A 208 19.74 24.26 -25.56
C THR A 208 18.86 23.14 -26.10
N TRP A 209 17.66 23.01 -25.54
CA TRP A 209 16.60 22.13 -26.04
C TRP A 209 15.49 23.01 -26.63
N PRO A 210 15.09 22.84 -27.89
CA PRO A 210 13.84 23.44 -28.37
C PRO A 210 12.69 22.75 -27.63
N SER A 211 12.03 23.43 -26.70
CA SER A 211 10.82 22.91 -26.07
C SER A 211 9.66 23.13 -27.04
N ASP A 212 9.36 22.13 -27.86
CA ASP A 212 8.09 22.09 -28.57
C ASP A 212 7.08 21.38 -27.66
N ASP A 213 6.20 22.15 -27.03
CA ASP A 213 5.07 21.60 -26.29
C ASP A 213 4.13 20.89 -27.29
N PHE A 214 4.02 19.57 -27.16
CA PHE A 214 3.09 18.77 -27.96
C PHE A 214 1.91 18.31 -27.10
N ALA A 215 0.70 18.62 -27.55
CA ALA A 215 -0.53 18.10 -26.96
C ALA A 215 -1.29 17.25 -28.00
N GLY A 216 -1.53 15.97 -27.68
CA GLY A 216 -2.36 15.09 -28.51
C GLY A 216 -3.86 15.36 -28.42
N LEU A 217 -4.29 16.29 -27.56
CA LEU A 217 -5.69 16.68 -27.34
C LEU A 217 -5.86 18.18 -27.57
N ALA A 218 -6.98 18.57 -28.18
CA ALA A 218 -7.33 19.98 -28.38
C ALA A 218 -7.78 20.70 -27.10
N ALA A 219 -8.19 19.95 -26.07
CA ALA A 219 -8.59 20.47 -24.77
C ALA A 219 -8.30 19.45 -23.66
N PRO A 220 -8.13 19.88 -22.39
CA PRO A 220 -8.02 18.98 -21.26
C PRO A 220 -9.25 18.08 -21.10
N LEU A 221 -9.04 16.84 -20.64
CA LEU A 221 -10.14 15.95 -20.30
C LEU A 221 -10.91 16.48 -19.08
N PRO A 222 -12.20 16.13 -18.93
CA PRO A 222 -12.92 16.34 -17.69
C PRO A 222 -12.18 15.72 -16.50
N PRO A 223 -12.21 16.31 -15.29
CA PRO A 223 -11.42 15.84 -14.14
C PRO A 223 -11.70 14.41 -13.65
N ASN A 224 -12.75 13.77 -14.16
CA ASN A 224 -13.17 12.42 -13.79
C ASN A 224 -12.97 11.41 -14.94
N VAL A 225 -12.17 11.76 -15.95
CA VAL A 225 -11.92 10.96 -17.14
C VAL A 225 -10.40 10.81 -17.32
N ALA A 226 -9.94 9.56 -17.45
CA ALA A 226 -8.55 9.23 -17.73
C ALA A 226 -8.46 8.36 -18.99
N ILE A 227 -7.40 8.56 -19.79
CA ILE A 227 -7.05 7.68 -20.92
C ILE A 227 -6.18 6.56 -20.35
N LEU A 228 -6.67 5.31 -20.43
CA LEU A 228 -5.98 4.15 -19.88
C LEU A 228 -5.09 3.47 -20.96
N PRO A 229 -5.65 2.86 -22.02
CA PRO A 229 -4.86 2.52 -23.20
C PRO A 229 -5.05 3.56 -24.31
N VAL A 230 -3.97 3.86 -25.02
CA VAL A 230 -4.01 4.41 -26.37
C VAL A 230 -3.73 3.25 -27.32
N VAL A 231 -4.70 2.89 -28.15
CA VAL A 231 -4.52 1.85 -29.17
C VAL A 231 -4.27 2.54 -30.50
N GLY A 232 -3.08 2.37 -31.06
CA GLY A 232 -2.80 2.74 -32.44
C GLY A 232 -3.32 1.67 -33.38
N PHE A 233 -4.13 2.06 -34.37
CA PHE A 233 -4.48 1.23 -35.52
C PHE A 233 -3.51 1.50 -36.66
#